data_AF-K1XUW2-F1
#
_entry.id   AF-K1XUW2-F1
#
_cell.length_a   1.000
_cell.length_b   1.000
_cell.length_c   1.000
_cell.angle_alpha   90.00
_cell.angle_beta   90.00
_cell.angle_gamma   90.00
#
_symmetry.space_group_name_H-M   'P 1'
#
loop_
_entity.id
_entity.type
_entity.pdbx_description
1 polymer ?
#
loop_
_entity_poly.entity_id
_entity_poly.type
_entity_poly.pdbx_seq_one_letter_code
_entity_poly.pdbx_strand_id
1 'polypeptide(L)'
;MNKVILLSVLVVLGLGLFSGCASIKTWPDYERSAENKMAVIQEKIGDGLKTGALTPDQAQAFLTTLKGIRTDYTVLRDKRVYRDEWDNLNRRLDLLEDDIDRAMTRTSRVEEPRNGNRMAVLQRRIDDLRFSRRVSSREEAEYQSRLDNIRRDYLRMTDEGRYTEREERSDISHRLDLLEADLDRLR
;
A
#
# COMPACT_ATOMS: atom_id res chain seq x y z
N MET A 1 25.35 -67.89 1.14
CA MET A 1 24.03 -67.34 0.73
C MET A 1 23.33 -66.82 1.97
N ASN A 2 22.67 -65.66 1.90
CA ASN A 2 21.75 -65.02 2.89
C ASN A 2 21.92 -63.50 3.05
N LYS A 3 22.65 -62.81 2.15
CA LYS A 3 22.66 -61.33 2.11
C LYS A 3 21.68 -60.71 1.10
N VAL A 4 21.06 -61.54 0.25
CA VAL A 4 20.17 -61.08 -0.84
C VAL A 4 18.71 -60.96 -0.39
N ILE A 5 18.30 -61.69 0.66
CA ILE A 5 16.91 -61.70 1.15
C ILE A 5 16.59 -60.44 1.98
N LEU A 6 17.60 -59.80 2.59
CA LEU A 6 17.43 -58.59 3.41
C LEU A 6 17.30 -57.32 2.55
N LEU A 7 17.67 -57.37 1.27
CA LEU A 7 17.65 -56.23 0.35
C LEU A 7 16.32 -56.11 -0.42
N SER A 8 15.55 -57.20 -0.56
CA SER A 8 14.25 -57.18 -1.25
C SER A 8 13.09 -56.65 -0.40
N VAL A 9 13.16 -56.76 0.93
CA VAL A 9 12.12 -56.25 1.84
C VAL A 9 12.17 -54.72 1.97
N LEU A 10 13.35 -54.12 1.79
CA LEU A 10 13.56 -52.67 1.90
C LEU A 10 13.10 -51.89 0.67
N VAL A 11 13.03 -52.54 -0.51
CA VAL A 11 12.54 -51.90 -1.74
C VAL A 11 11.01 -51.89 -1.83
N VAL A 12 10.33 -52.86 -1.22
CA VAL A 12 8.85 -52.90 -1.18
C VAL A 12 8.27 -51.94 -0.13
N LEU A 13 9.01 -51.64 0.94
CA LEU A 13 8.60 -50.66 1.96
C LEU A 13 8.88 -49.20 1.58
N GLY A 14 9.72 -48.95 0.57
CA GLY A 14 10.09 -47.60 0.11
C GLY A 14 9.09 -46.95 -0.86
N LEU A 15 8.14 -47.71 -1.42
CA LEU A 15 7.19 -47.20 -2.42
C LEU A 15 5.83 -46.76 -1.84
N GLY A 16 5.64 -46.86 -0.52
CA GLY A 16 4.36 -46.57 0.14
C GLY A 16 4.19 -45.16 0.72
N LEU A 17 5.21 -44.29 0.72
CA LEU A 17 5.20 -43.05 1.51
C LEU A 17 5.18 -41.74 0.72
N PHE A 18 4.91 -41.78 -0.59
CA PHE A 18 4.74 -40.57 -1.41
C PHE A 18 3.42 -40.55 -2.19
N SER A 19 2.33 -40.98 -1.55
CA SER A 19 1.01 -40.54 -1.97
C SER A 19 0.45 -39.67 -0.85
N GLY A 20 0.71 -38.37 -0.95
CA GLY A 20 -0.11 -37.41 -0.22
C GLY A 20 -1.55 -37.67 -0.63
N CYS A 21 -2.36 -38.22 0.29
CA CYS A 21 -3.78 -38.42 0.08
C CYS A 21 -4.42 -37.04 -0.08
N ALA A 22 -4.42 -36.54 -1.31
CA ALA A 22 -5.12 -35.35 -1.71
C ALA A 22 -6.61 -35.66 -1.56
N SER A 23 -7.12 -35.38 -0.37
CA SER A 23 -8.48 -35.73 0.02
C SER A 23 -9.41 -34.68 -0.56
N ILE A 24 -10.20 -35.06 -1.57
CA ILE A 24 -11.27 -34.22 -2.11
C ILE A 24 -12.36 -34.12 -1.05
N LYS A 25 -12.47 -32.96 -0.40
CA LYS A 25 -13.46 -32.67 0.63
C LYS A 25 -13.78 -31.18 0.67
N THR A 26 -14.73 -30.81 1.52
CA THR A 26 -14.96 -29.40 1.87
C THR A 26 -13.91 -28.97 2.89
N TRP A 27 -13.55 -27.68 2.87
CA TRP A 27 -12.49 -27.12 3.73
C TRP A 27 -12.99 -25.87 4.48
N PRO A 28 -13.83 -26.02 5.52
CA PRO A 28 -14.50 -24.89 6.17
C PRO A 28 -13.56 -23.85 6.78
N ASP A 29 -12.40 -24.28 7.29
CA ASP A 29 -11.42 -23.34 7.86
C ASP A 29 -10.72 -22.50 6.79
N TYR A 30 -10.48 -23.09 5.62
CA TYR A 30 -9.93 -22.37 4.46
C TYR A 30 -10.93 -21.40 3.87
N GLU A 31 -12.20 -21.79 3.81
CA GLU A 31 -13.30 -20.91 3.42
C GLU A 31 -13.37 -19.69 4.35
N ARG A 32 -13.42 -19.90 5.67
CA ARG A 32 -13.46 -18.82 6.67
C ARG A 32 -12.22 -17.93 6.62
N SER A 33 -11.04 -18.52 6.45
CA SER A 33 -9.79 -17.77 6.28
C SER A 33 -9.84 -16.86 5.06
N ALA A 34 -10.28 -17.38 3.91
CA ALA A 34 -10.40 -16.60 2.68
C ALA A 34 -11.44 -15.48 2.81
N GLU A 35 -12.59 -15.74 3.42
CA GLU A 35 -13.61 -14.71 3.70
C GLU A 35 -13.06 -13.58 4.56
N ASN A 36 -12.39 -13.91 5.66
CA ASN A 36 -11.78 -12.93 6.55
C ASN A 36 -10.72 -12.09 5.83
N LYS A 37 -9.81 -12.73 5.09
CA LYS A 37 -8.77 -12.02 4.32
C LYS A 37 -9.37 -11.10 3.27
N MET A 38 -10.39 -11.54 2.54
CA MET A 38 -11.08 -10.68 1.56
C MET A 38 -11.71 -9.45 2.21
N ALA A 39 -12.31 -9.60 3.40
CA ALA A 39 -12.88 -8.49 4.15
C ALA A 39 -11.79 -7.49 4.60
N VAL A 40 -10.71 -8.00 5.19
CA VAL A 40 -9.55 -7.19 5.62
C VAL A 40 -8.93 -6.43 4.44
N ILE A 41 -8.73 -7.09 3.31
CA ILE A 41 -8.19 -6.45 2.09
C ILE A 41 -9.14 -5.35 1.60
N GLN A 42 -10.45 -5.60 1.57
CA GLN A 42 -11.42 -4.60 1.13
C GLN A 42 -11.43 -3.37 2.05
N GLU A 43 -11.33 -3.58 3.36
CA GLU A 43 -11.19 -2.53 4.36
C GLU A 43 -9.88 -1.75 4.17
N LYS A 44 -8.73 -2.44 4.07
CA LYS A 44 -7.42 -1.83 3.80
C LYS A 44 -7.43 -0.97 2.54
N ILE A 45 -8.05 -1.43 1.45
CA ILE A 45 -8.17 -0.61 0.23
C ILE A 45 -9.02 0.63 0.49
N GLY A 46 -10.16 0.47 1.16
CA GLY A 46 -11.05 1.57 1.51
C GLY A 46 -10.37 2.62 2.39
N ASP A 47 -9.64 2.18 3.41
CA ASP A 47 -8.89 3.08 4.29
C ASP A 47 -7.68 3.68 3.58
N GLY A 48 -7.00 2.89 2.74
CA GLY A 48 -5.96 3.40 1.84
C GLY A 48 -6.47 4.50 0.93
N LEU A 49 -7.70 4.42 0.42
CA LEU A 49 -8.35 5.48 -0.34
C LEU A 49 -8.73 6.70 0.50
N LYS A 50 -9.42 6.48 1.63
CA LYS A 50 -9.88 7.57 2.52
C LYS A 50 -8.72 8.40 3.03
N THR A 51 -7.65 7.71 3.42
CA THR A 51 -6.44 8.35 3.92
C THR A 51 -5.61 8.89 2.74
N GLY A 52 -5.74 8.30 1.55
CA GLY A 52 -4.96 8.61 0.34
C GLY A 52 -3.64 7.84 0.24
N ALA A 53 -3.41 6.86 1.12
CA ALA A 53 -2.26 5.94 1.05
C ALA A 53 -2.23 5.17 -0.26
N LEU A 54 -3.39 5.04 -0.89
CA LEU A 54 -3.57 4.57 -2.24
C LEU A 54 -4.15 5.69 -3.09
N THR A 55 -3.65 5.82 -4.32
CA THR A 55 -4.33 6.62 -5.34
C THR A 55 -5.62 5.93 -5.79
N PRO A 56 -6.58 6.67 -6.39
CA PRO A 56 -7.77 6.07 -6.98
C PRO A 56 -7.46 4.93 -7.96
N ASP A 57 -6.44 5.12 -8.81
CA ASP A 57 -6.02 4.11 -9.79
C ASP A 57 -5.44 2.85 -9.13
N GLN A 58 -4.62 3.01 -8.10
CA GLN A 58 -4.06 1.89 -7.33
C GLN A 58 -5.17 1.09 -6.65
N ALA A 59 -6.09 1.78 -5.97
CA ALA A 59 -7.21 1.13 -5.32
C ALA A 59 -8.13 0.40 -6.30
N GLN A 60 -8.42 1.01 -7.47
CA GLN A 60 -9.21 0.39 -8.51
C GLN A 60 -8.55 -0.89 -9.06
N ALA A 61 -7.22 -0.87 -9.24
CA ALA A 61 -6.46 -2.05 -9.65
C ALA A 61 -6.58 -3.17 -8.60
N PHE A 62 -6.40 -2.85 -7.31
CA PHE A 62 -6.52 -3.83 -6.23
C PHE A 62 -7.94 -4.39 -6.07
N LEU A 63 -8.97 -3.55 -6.17
CA LEU A 63 -10.37 -4.00 -6.16
C LEU A 63 -10.68 -4.93 -7.33
N THR A 64 -10.10 -4.67 -8.50
CA THR A 64 -10.25 -5.53 -9.68
C THR A 64 -9.64 -6.91 -9.43
N THR A 65 -8.43 -6.96 -8.87
CA THR A 65 -7.77 -8.21 -8.48
C THR A 65 -8.56 -8.96 -7.41
N LEU A 66 -9.02 -8.27 -6.36
CA LEU A 66 -9.83 -8.86 -5.29
C LEU A 66 -11.14 -9.45 -5.83
N LYS A 67 -11.79 -8.76 -6.79
CA LYS A 67 -13.00 -9.26 -7.46
C LYS A 67 -12.73 -10.56 -8.23
N GLY A 68 -11.58 -10.66 -8.90
CA GLY A 68 -11.15 -11.90 -9.55
C GLY A 68 -11.00 -13.04 -8.54
N ILE A 69 -10.29 -12.80 -7.44
CA ILE A 69 -10.12 -13.81 -6.37
C ILE A 69 -11.45 -14.20 -5.75
N ARG A 70 -12.36 -13.25 -5.49
CA ARG A 70 -13.71 -13.52 -4.97
C ARG A 70 -14.50 -14.43 -5.90
N THR A 71 -14.35 -14.26 -7.22
CA THR A 71 -15.01 -15.12 -8.21
C THR A 71 -14.49 -16.55 -8.09
N ASP A 72 -13.17 -16.74 -8.01
CA ASP A 72 -12.57 -18.07 -7.83
C ASP A 72 -12.98 -18.71 -6.48
N TYR A 73 -13.06 -17.90 -5.42
CA TYR A 73 -13.55 -18.33 -4.11
C TYR A 73 -14.97 -18.90 -4.20
N THR A 74 -15.90 -18.21 -4.89
CA THR A 74 -17.28 -18.70 -5.03
C THR A 74 -17.33 -20.05 -5.76
N VAL A 75 -16.46 -20.25 -6.75
CA VAL A 75 -16.36 -21.52 -7.47
C VAL A 75 -15.83 -22.64 -6.59
N LEU A 76 -14.83 -22.36 -5.73
CA LEU A 76 -14.25 -23.35 -4.82
C LEU A 76 -15.19 -23.72 -3.66
N ARG A 77 -15.93 -22.74 -3.15
CA ARG A 77 -16.87 -22.91 -2.03
C ARG A 77 -17.93 -23.97 -2.33
N ASP A 78 -18.47 -23.95 -3.53
CA ASP A 78 -19.61 -24.80 -3.92
C ASP A 78 -19.19 -26.23 -4.34
N LYS A 79 -17.90 -26.57 -4.23
CA LYS A 79 -17.34 -27.83 -4.74
C LYS A 79 -16.44 -28.51 -3.72
N ARG A 80 -16.36 -29.84 -3.83
CA ARG A 80 -15.33 -30.62 -3.11
C ARG A 80 -14.08 -30.57 -3.97
N VAL A 81 -13.00 -30.02 -3.43
CA VAL A 81 -11.77 -29.73 -4.17
C VAL A 81 -10.55 -30.21 -3.40
N TYR A 82 -9.42 -30.25 -4.11
CA TYR A 82 -8.14 -30.51 -3.48
C TYR A 82 -7.72 -29.33 -2.59
N ARG A 83 -6.96 -29.66 -1.54
CA ARG A 83 -6.39 -28.68 -0.62
C ARG A 83 -5.58 -27.60 -1.36
N ASP A 84 -4.83 -28.02 -2.37
CA ASP A 84 -3.93 -27.15 -3.13
C ASP A 84 -4.67 -26.00 -3.84
N GLU A 85 -5.95 -26.18 -4.22
CA GLU A 85 -6.75 -25.12 -4.81
C GLU A 85 -7.08 -24.04 -3.76
N TRP A 86 -7.38 -24.45 -2.53
CA TRP A 86 -7.57 -23.53 -1.41
C TRP A 86 -6.26 -22.84 -0.99
N ASP A 87 -5.15 -23.57 -0.98
CA ASP A 87 -3.82 -23.01 -0.70
C ASP A 87 -3.43 -21.97 -1.77
N ASN A 88 -3.73 -22.22 -3.04
CA ASN A 88 -3.51 -21.26 -4.13
C ASN A 88 -4.33 -19.97 -3.92
N LEU A 89 -5.62 -20.10 -3.62
CA LEU A 89 -6.49 -18.96 -3.38
C LEU A 89 -6.01 -18.11 -2.19
N ASN A 90 -5.66 -18.76 -1.07
CA ASN A 90 -5.14 -18.06 0.10
C ASN A 90 -3.81 -17.37 -0.19
N ARG A 91 -2.90 -18.01 -0.94
CA ARG A 91 -1.64 -17.38 -1.36
C ARG A 91 -1.87 -16.13 -2.20
N ARG A 92 -2.86 -16.14 -3.10
CA ARG A 92 -3.20 -14.96 -3.91
C ARG A 92 -3.78 -13.82 -3.07
N LEU A 93 -4.53 -14.14 -2.01
CA LEU A 93 -4.98 -13.13 -1.05
C LEU A 93 -3.79 -12.55 -0.27
N ASP A 94 -2.87 -13.38 0.20
CA ASP A 94 -1.67 -12.93 0.92
C ASP A 94 -0.79 -12.03 0.04
N LEU A 95 -0.55 -12.41 -1.22
CA LEU A 95 0.20 -11.60 -2.17
C LEU A 95 -0.48 -10.26 -2.47
N LEU A 96 -1.81 -10.25 -2.58
CA LEU A 96 -2.56 -9.01 -2.79
C LEU A 96 -2.46 -8.08 -1.58
N GLU A 97 -2.54 -8.62 -0.37
CA GLU A 97 -2.35 -7.86 0.86
C GLU A 97 -0.93 -7.26 0.93
N ASP A 98 0.10 -8.05 0.66
CA ASP A 98 1.50 -7.60 0.64
C ASP A 98 1.74 -6.47 -0.38
N ASP A 99 1.13 -6.58 -1.56
CA ASP A 99 1.25 -5.56 -2.61
C ASP A 99 0.55 -4.25 -2.22
N ILE A 100 -0.58 -4.33 -1.51
CA ILE A 100 -1.26 -3.15 -0.94
C ILE A 100 -0.37 -2.49 0.11
N ASP A 101 0.18 -3.24 1.05
CA ASP A 101 1.06 -2.70 2.11
C ASP A 101 2.31 -2.04 1.53
N ARG A 102 2.89 -2.63 0.49
CA ARG A 102 4.00 -2.05 -0.26
C ARG A 102 3.60 -0.76 -0.98
N ALA A 103 2.43 -0.72 -1.61
CA ALA A 103 1.94 0.48 -2.29
C ALA A 103 1.71 1.64 -1.32
N MET A 104 1.04 1.38 -0.20
CA MET A 104 0.79 2.37 0.86
C MET A 104 2.09 2.95 1.44
N THR A 105 3.09 2.09 1.64
CA THR A 105 4.42 2.51 2.12
C THR A 105 5.14 3.39 1.09
N ARG A 106 5.07 3.04 -0.20
CA ARG A 106 5.73 3.80 -1.28
C ARG A 106 5.09 5.16 -1.51
N THR A 107 3.77 5.24 -1.57
CA THR A 107 3.07 6.53 -1.74
C THR A 107 3.42 7.50 -0.62
N SER A 108 3.43 7.00 0.62
CA SER A 108 3.81 7.78 1.80
C SER A 108 5.26 8.31 1.75
N ARG A 109 6.18 7.58 1.10
CA ARG A 109 7.57 8.01 0.87
C ARG A 109 7.76 8.90 -0.35
N VAL A 110 6.86 8.89 -1.33
CA VAL A 110 7.00 9.70 -2.55
C VAL A 110 6.43 11.11 -2.34
N GLU A 111 5.42 11.27 -1.48
CA GLU A 111 4.90 12.59 -1.11
C GLU A 111 5.90 13.43 -0.28
N GLU A 112 6.75 12.77 0.50
CA GLU A 112 7.75 13.41 1.37
C GLU A 112 8.82 14.20 0.57
N PRO A 113 9.53 13.63 -0.43
CA PRO A 113 10.39 14.38 -1.33
C PRO A 113 9.67 15.46 -2.14
N ARG A 114 8.38 15.27 -2.44
CA ARG A 114 7.61 16.20 -3.28
C ARG A 114 7.38 17.51 -2.54
N ASN A 115 6.97 17.47 -1.28
CA ASN A 115 6.70 18.70 -0.52
C ASN A 115 7.98 19.51 -0.24
N GLY A 116 9.10 18.86 0.07
CA GLY A 116 10.39 19.53 0.19
C GLY A 116 10.81 20.27 -1.10
N ASN A 117 10.65 19.63 -2.25
CA ASN A 117 10.91 20.26 -3.55
C ASN A 117 9.95 21.43 -3.84
N ARG A 118 8.67 21.29 -3.53
CA ARG A 118 7.68 22.38 -3.69
C ARG A 118 8.03 23.58 -2.84
N MET A 119 8.42 23.38 -1.57
CA MET A 119 8.88 24.46 -0.70
C MET A 119 10.08 25.21 -1.29
N ALA A 120 11.04 24.50 -1.89
CA ALA A 120 12.18 25.12 -2.55
C ALA A 120 11.76 25.94 -3.79
N VAL A 121 10.78 25.48 -4.56
CA VAL A 121 10.22 26.22 -5.71
C VAL A 121 9.47 27.47 -5.25
N LEU A 122 8.62 27.36 -4.24
CA LEU A 122 7.88 28.51 -3.69
C LEU A 122 8.83 29.56 -3.09
N GLN A 123 9.90 29.13 -2.42
CA GLN A 123 10.93 30.04 -1.91
C GLN A 123 11.54 30.89 -3.04
N ARG A 124 11.95 30.26 -4.14
CA ARG A 124 12.51 30.98 -5.30
C ARG A 124 11.50 31.97 -5.88
N ARG A 125 10.23 31.59 -5.99
CA ARG A 125 9.17 32.50 -6.46
C ARG A 125 9.00 33.72 -5.57
N ILE A 126 9.01 33.55 -4.25
CA ILE A 126 8.95 34.67 -3.30
C ILE A 126 10.17 35.58 -3.47
N ASP A 127 11.36 35.00 -3.58
CA ASP A 127 12.60 35.76 -3.81
C ASP A 127 12.56 36.55 -5.14
N ASP A 128 12.01 35.96 -6.21
CA ASP A 128 11.82 36.61 -7.51
C ASP A 128 10.81 37.76 -7.46
N LEU A 129 9.70 37.59 -6.74
CA LEU A 129 8.70 38.65 -6.52
C LEU A 129 9.29 39.83 -5.75
N ARG A 130 10.12 39.55 -4.73
CA ARG A 130 10.86 40.58 -3.98
C ARG A 130 11.81 41.34 -4.91
N PHE A 131 12.62 40.62 -5.69
CA PHE A 131 13.60 41.25 -6.58
C PHE A 131 12.94 42.09 -7.68
N SER A 132 11.81 41.62 -8.20
CA SER A 132 11.05 42.31 -9.25
C SER A 132 10.18 43.46 -8.76
N ARG A 133 10.11 43.72 -7.43
CA ARG A 133 9.25 44.73 -6.78
C ARG A 133 7.77 44.63 -7.18
N ARG A 134 7.30 43.43 -7.53
CA ARG A 134 5.90 43.17 -7.91
C ARG A 134 4.96 43.09 -6.71
N VAL A 135 5.53 42.98 -5.52
CA VAL A 135 4.82 42.91 -4.23
C VAL A 135 5.40 43.94 -3.27
N SER A 136 4.57 44.42 -2.36
CA SER A 136 5.01 45.24 -1.23
C SER A 136 5.81 44.40 -0.24
N SER A 137 6.68 45.05 0.55
CA SER A 137 7.42 44.38 1.63
C SER A 137 6.51 43.72 2.67
N ARG A 138 5.26 44.19 2.79
CA ARG A 138 4.25 43.59 3.68
C ARG A 138 3.72 42.27 3.14
N GLU A 139 3.40 42.21 1.84
CA GLU A 139 2.93 40.98 1.18
C GLU A 139 4.04 39.93 1.11
N GLU A 140 5.28 40.34 0.82
CA GLU A 140 6.45 39.45 0.88
C GLU A 140 6.58 38.79 2.26
N ALA A 141 6.54 39.60 3.33
CA ALA A 141 6.67 39.11 4.69
C ALA A 141 5.55 38.11 5.05
N GLU A 142 4.34 38.31 4.52
CA GLU A 142 3.22 37.38 4.70
C GLU A 142 3.48 36.03 4.00
N TYR A 143 3.83 36.05 2.71
CA TYR A 143 4.11 34.81 1.96
C TYR A 143 5.28 34.04 2.56
N GLN A 144 6.34 34.76 2.96
CA GLN A 144 7.50 34.15 3.61
C GLN A 144 7.11 33.53 4.96
N SER A 145 6.34 34.25 5.79
CA SER A 145 5.87 33.73 7.08
C SER A 145 5.02 32.47 6.93
N ARG A 146 4.15 32.41 5.91
CA ARG A 146 3.35 31.22 5.59
C ARG A 146 4.24 30.05 5.18
N LEU A 147 5.21 30.28 4.29
CA LEU A 147 6.15 29.25 3.83
C LEU A 147 7.02 28.73 4.98
N ASP A 148 7.50 29.61 5.86
CA ASP A 148 8.34 29.24 7.00
C ASP A 148 7.56 28.45 8.05
N ASN A 149 6.29 28.78 8.26
CA ASN A 149 5.41 27.99 9.14
C ASN A 149 5.21 26.57 8.57
N ILE A 150 4.89 26.46 7.28
CA ILE A 150 4.75 25.18 6.58
C ILE A 150 6.06 24.38 6.67
N ARG A 151 7.22 25.02 6.43
CA ARG A 151 8.54 24.38 6.50
C ARG A 151 8.85 23.87 7.91
N ARG A 152 8.53 24.65 8.95
CA ARG A 152 8.74 24.24 10.34
C ARG A 152 7.90 23.01 10.71
N ASP A 153 6.62 23.02 10.35
CA ASP A 153 5.73 21.89 10.59
C ASP A 153 6.21 20.64 9.83
N TYR A 154 6.58 20.80 8.56
CA TYR A 154 7.14 19.72 7.75
C TYR A 154 8.44 19.14 8.35
N LEU A 155 9.38 19.98 8.77
CA LEU A 155 10.63 19.52 9.39
C LEU A 155 10.37 18.82 10.73
N ARG A 156 9.45 19.31 11.57
CA ARG A 156 9.04 18.62 12.80
C ARG A 156 8.52 17.21 12.49
N MET A 157 7.81 17.06 11.37
CA MET A 157 7.29 15.77 10.94
C MET A 157 8.36 14.82 10.41
N THR A 158 9.40 15.34 9.75
CA THR A 158 10.42 14.50 9.10
C THR A 158 11.65 14.24 9.97
N ASP A 159 12.06 15.19 10.83
CA ASP A 159 13.29 15.08 11.64
C ASP A 159 13.10 14.27 12.94
N GLU A 160 11.89 14.23 13.52
CA GLU A 160 11.66 13.52 14.79
C GLU A 160 11.50 12.00 14.65
N GLY A 161 11.60 11.45 13.43
CA GLY A 161 11.47 10.00 13.18
C GLY A 161 10.10 9.41 13.54
N ARG A 162 9.13 10.24 13.96
CA ARG A 162 7.73 9.88 14.05
C ARG A 162 7.15 9.89 12.65
N TYR A 163 6.73 8.72 12.17
CA TYR A 163 5.83 8.66 11.03
C TYR A 163 4.55 9.41 11.38
N THR A 164 4.42 10.65 10.90
CA THR A 164 3.26 11.48 11.21
C THR A 164 2.00 11.00 10.51
N GLU A 165 0.87 11.24 11.16
CA GLU A 165 -0.45 10.88 10.67
C GLU A 165 -0.73 11.60 9.34
N ARG A 166 -1.48 10.92 8.48
CA ARG A 166 -1.72 11.35 7.10
C ARG A 166 -2.49 12.67 7.00
N GLU A 167 -3.31 12.98 8.01
CA GLU A 167 -3.98 14.28 8.14
C GLU A 167 -2.98 15.43 8.22
N GLU A 168 -1.92 15.29 9.03
CA GLU A 168 -0.86 16.29 9.14
C GLU A 168 -0.08 16.44 7.82
N ARG A 169 0.10 15.35 7.07
CA ARG A 169 0.76 15.37 5.74
C ARG A 169 -0.10 16.01 4.66
N SER A 170 -1.39 15.71 4.65
CA SER A 170 -2.37 16.28 3.72
C SER A 170 -2.54 17.78 3.97
N ASP A 171 -2.53 18.21 5.24
CA ASP A 171 -2.53 19.63 5.64
C ASP A 171 -1.36 20.39 5.00
N ILE A 172 -0.14 19.85 5.06
CA ILE A 172 1.03 20.50 4.44
C ILE A 172 0.86 20.63 2.93
N SER A 173 0.44 19.55 2.25
CA SER A 173 0.25 19.62 0.79
C SER A 173 -0.82 20.65 0.43
N HIS A 174 -1.93 20.70 1.17
CA HIS A 174 -3.00 21.67 0.95
C HIS A 174 -2.55 23.11 1.19
N ARG A 175 -1.80 23.36 2.26
CA ARG A 175 -1.25 24.69 2.57
C ARG A 175 -0.23 25.15 1.52
N LEU A 176 0.55 24.23 0.96
CA LEU A 176 1.42 24.51 -0.18
C LEU A 176 0.60 24.83 -1.44
N ASP A 177 -0.49 24.10 -1.72
CA ASP A 177 -1.38 24.38 -2.86
C ASP A 177 -2.00 25.78 -2.75
N LEU A 178 -2.47 26.17 -1.56
CA LEU A 178 -3.04 27.49 -1.31
C LEU A 178 -2.00 28.60 -1.50
N LEU A 179 -0.79 28.41 -0.97
CA LEU A 179 0.30 29.37 -1.13
C LEU A 179 0.73 29.49 -2.60
N GLU A 180 0.80 28.38 -3.31
CA GLU A 180 1.09 28.34 -4.74
C GLU A 180 0.03 29.10 -5.56
N ALA A 181 -1.25 28.86 -5.28
CA ALA A 181 -2.36 29.54 -5.93
C ALA A 181 -2.38 31.06 -5.67
N ASP A 182 -2.06 31.49 -4.45
CA ASP A 182 -1.97 32.92 -4.13
C ASP A 182 -0.80 33.59 -4.87
N LEU A 183 0.35 32.93 -4.96
CA LEU A 183 1.51 33.43 -5.71
C LEU A 183 1.25 33.47 -7.22
N ASP A 184 0.51 32.51 -7.77
CA ASP A 184 0.13 32.49 -9.19
C ASP A 184 -0.80 33.66 -9.58
N ARG A 185 -1.58 34.21 -8.64
CA ARG A 185 -2.41 35.41 -8.88
C ARG A 185 -1.60 36.69 -9.10
N LEU A 186 -0.32 36.69 -8.70
CA LEU A 186 0.58 37.83 -8.81
C LEU A 186 1.44 37.79 -10.10
N ARG A 187 1.22 36.78 -10.94
CA ARG A 187 1.96 36.55 -12.17
C ARG A 187 1.42 37.36 -13.34
#